data_AF-A0A0T1WDJ0-F1
#
_entry.id   AF-A0A0T1WDJ0-F1
#
_cell.length_a   1.000
_cell.length_b   1.000
_cell.length_c   1.000
_cell.angle_alpha   90.00
_cell.angle_beta   90.00
_cell.angle_gamma   90.00
#
_symmetry.space_group_name_H-M   'P 1'
#
loop_
_entity.id
_entity.type
_entity.pdbx_description
1 polymer ?
#
loop_
_entity_poly.entity_id
_entity_poly.type
_entity_poly.pdbx_seq_one_letter_code
_entity_poly.pdbx_strand_id
1 'polypeptide(L)'
;MMAPADPSDRQMFVTSPGDTCTYWVDRESQFTSATIDWAGLDTGVLGSHWTPAQRSLQLSAVSHLAEWADDMEAAGEQSNNPVFDDFAALAALNIRAYVPLGDKYIDTDAWLTYTAFRLSNVISGACRAAG
;
A
#
# COMPACT_ATOMS: atom_id res chain seq x y z
N MET A 1 11.49 23.43 -20.46
CA MET A 1 12.04 22.30 -19.69
C MET A 1 12.47 22.84 -18.33
N MET A 2 12.01 22.25 -17.24
CA MET A 2 12.45 22.63 -15.89
C MET A 2 13.78 21.94 -15.62
N ALA A 3 14.78 22.67 -15.12
CA ALA A 3 16.04 22.07 -14.70
C ALA A 3 15.79 21.13 -13.50
N PRO A 4 16.54 20.02 -13.35
CA PRO A 4 16.44 19.18 -12.17
C PRO A 4 16.74 19.99 -10.90
N ALA A 5 16.00 19.76 -9.82
CA ALA A 5 16.29 20.37 -8.53
C ALA A 5 17.67 19.95 -8.02
N ASP A 6 18.36 20.85 -7.32
CA ASP A 6 19.65 20.58 -6.70
C ASP A 6 19.50 19.48 -5.62
N PRO A 7 20.27 18.38 -5.68
CA PRO A 7 20.21 17.32 -4.67
C PRO A 7 20.50 17.77 -3.23
N SER A 8 21.17 18.92 -3.07
CA SER A 8 21.45 19.53 -1.77
C SER A 8 20.25 20.27 -1.15
N ASP A 9 19.21 20.56 -1.94
CA ASP A 9 17.98 21.24 -1.49
C ASP A 9 16.80 20.25 -1.29
N ARG A 10 17.12 19.00 -0.95
CA ARG A 10 16.11 17.97 -0.68
C ARG A 10 15.45 18.22 0.67
N GLN A 11 14.16 18.55 0.63
CA GLN A 11 13.33 18.69 1.81
C GLN A 11 12.61 17.37 2.12
N MET A 12 12.40 17.07 3.41
CA MET A 12 11.51 15.98 3.81
C MET A 12 10.07 16.35 3.43
N PHE A 13 9.34 15.42 2.81
CA PHE A 13 7.94 15.70 2.46
C PHE A 13 7.03 15.66 3.69
N VAL A 14 7.37 14.90 4.74
CA VAL A 14 6.73 14.98 6.06
C VAL A 14 7.71 15.64 7.03
N THR A 15 7.32 16.77 7.63
CA THR A 15 8.18 17.57 8.52
C THR A 15 7.73 17.56 9.98
N SER A 16 6.50 17.13 10.24
CA SER A 16 5.92 16.99 11.57
C SER A 16 5.02 15.76 11.56
N PRO A 17 5.03 14.93 12.62
CA PRO A 17 3.97 13.96 12.83
C PRO A 17 2.67 14.75 13.04
N GLY A 18 1.61 14.37 12.35
CA GLY A 18 0.27 14.93 12.50
C GLY A 18 -0.75 13.81 12.58
N ASP A 19 -2.03 14.17 12.75
CA ASP A 19 -3.12 13.20 12.88
C ASP A 19 -3.17 12.22 11.69
N THR A 20 -2.85 12.68 10.48
CA THR A 20 -2.75 11.83 9.28
C THR A 20 -1.68 10.76 9.40
N CYS A 21 -0.53 11.06 10.01
CA CYS A 21 0.53 10.07 10.22
C CYS A 21 0.14 9.02 11.26
N THR A 22 -0.51 9.43 12.34
CA THR A 22 -1.04 8.50 13.36
C THR A 22 -2.09 7.59 12.73
N TYR A 23 -3.07 8.17 12.02
CA TYR A 23 -4.10 7.43 11.31
C TYR A 23 -3.48 6.43 10.31
N TRP A 24 -2.53 6.89 9.49
CA TRP A 24 -1.86 6.05 8.50
C TRP A 24 -1.19 4.83 9.13
N VAL A 25 -0.34 5.04 10.14
CA VAL A 25 0.42 3.96 10.77
C VAL A 25 -0.50 2.98 11.51
N ASP A 26 -1.55 3.48 12.16
CA ASP A 26 -2.52 2.63 12.86
C ASP A 26 -3.31 1.74 11.88
N ARG A 27 -3.76 2.31 10.76
CA ARG A 27 -4.50 1.57 9.73
C ARG A 27 -3.62 0.58 8.98
N GLU A 28 -2.37 0.94 8.65
CA GLU A 28 -1.39 0.02 8.07
C GLU A 28 -1.11 -1.18 9.00
N SER A 29 -0.98 -0.92 10.31
CA SER A 29 -0.79 -1.96 11.33
C SER A 29 -1.99 -2.91 11.44
N GLN A 30 -3.21 -2.37 11.42
CA GLN A 30 -4.44 -3.15 11.43
C GLN A 30 -4.56 -4.03 10.17
N PHE A 31 -4.32 -3.44 8.99
CA PHE A 31 -4.29 -4.18 7.73
C PHE A 31 -3.27 -5.32 7.76
N THR A 32 -2.02 -5.01 8.12
CA THR A 32 -0.92 -5.99 8.17
C THR A 32 -1.27 -7.17 9.09
N SER A 33 -1.86 -6.88 10.25
CA SER A 33 -2.28 -7.90 11.21
C SER A 33 -3.41 -8.77 10.66
N ALA A 34 -4.39 -8.17 9.97
CA ALA A 34 -5.52 -8.88 9.37
C ALA A 34 -5.14 -9.76 8.17
N THR A 35 -4.04 -9.44 7.47
CA THR A 35 -3.63 -10.12 6.24
C THR A 35 -2.34 -10.93 6.37
N ILE A 36 -1.86 -11.21 7.59
CA ILE A 36 -0.55 -11.85 7.79
C ILE A 36 -0.44 -13.23 7.13
N ASP A 37 -1.49 -14.05 7.21
CA ASP A 37 -1.51 -15.39 6.61
C ASP A 37 -1.54 -15.31 5.07
N TRP A 38 -2.26 -14.34 4.53
CA TRP A 38 -2.26 -14.07 3.09
C TRP A 38 -0.89 -13.60 2.59
N ALA A 39 -0.21 -12.74 3.36
CA ALA A 39 1.14 -12.27 3.02
C ALA A 39 2.19 -13.39 3.04
N GLY A 40 1.91 -14.50 3.73
CA GLY A 40 2.74 -15.71 3.76
C GLY A 40 2.55 -16.66 2.57
N LEU A 41 1.59 -16.39 1.66
CA LEU A 41 1.38 -17.20 0.48
C LEU A 41 2.56 -17.09 -0.51
N ASP A 42 2.87 -18.21 -1.17
CA ASP A 42 3.80 -18.21 -2.30
C ASP A 42 3.16 -17.51 -3.50
N THR A 43 3.64 -16.31 -3.80
CA THR A 43 3.15 -15.46 -4.89
C THR A 43 3.49 -16.01 -6.28
N GLY A 44 4.36 -17.02 -6.39
CA GLY A 44 4.65 -17.71 -7.64
C GLY A 44 3.57 -18.73 -8.05
N VAL A 45 2.64 -19.06 -7.16
CA VAL A 45 1.54 -20.00 -7.48
C VAL A 45 0.40 -19.25 -8.16
N LEU A 46 0.15 -19.58 -9.42
CA LEU A 46 -0.95 -19.03 -10.22
C LEU A 46 -2.31 -19.30 -9.56
N GLY A 47 -3.26 -18.40 -9.77
CA GLY A 47 -4.62 -18.50 -9.23
C GLY A 47 -5.32 -19.82 -9.60
N SER A 48 -5.08 -20.31 -10.82
CA SER A 48 -5.59 -21.59 -11.32
C SER A 48 -5.02 -22.83 -10.61
N HIS A 49 -3.93 -22.68 -9.86
CA HIS A 49 -3.21 -23.77 -9.19
C HIS A 49 -3.29 -23.69 -7.66
N TRP A 50 -4.01 -22.72 -7.11
CA TRP A 50 -4.21 -22.65 -5.66
C TRP A 50 -4.94 -23.88 -5.13
N THR A 51 -4.42 -24.39 -4.02
CA THR A 51 -5.17 -25.30 -3.16
C THR A 51 -6.40 -24.59 -2.58
N PRO A 52 -7.43 -25.32 -2.12
CA PRO A 52 -8.59 -24.70 -1.46
C PRO A 52 -8.22 -23.78 -0.29
N ALA A 53 -7.18 -24.12 0.47
CA ALA A 53 -6.69 -23.30 1.58
C ALA A 53 -6.05 -21.98 1.11
N GLN A 54 -5.16 -22.04 0.10
CA GLN A 54 -4.55 -20.84 -0.49
C GLN A 54 -5.62 -19.91 -1.08
N ARG A 55 -6.59 -20.48 -1.80
CA ARG A 55 -7.70 -19.72 -2.37
C ARG A 55 -8.55 -19.06 -1.29
N SER A 56 -8.81 -19.76 -0.18
CA SER A 56 -9.53 -19.18 0.96
C SER A 56 -8.80 -17.97 1.54
N LEU A 57 -7.48 -18.07 1.73
CA LEU A 57 -6.65 -16.97 2.25
C LEU A 57 -6.62 -15.77 1.30
N GLN A 58 -6.50 -16.03 -0.01
CA GLN A 58 -6.58 -15.00 -1.03
C GLN A 58 -7.91 -14.25 -0.98
N LEU A 59 -9.02 -14.99 -0.99
CA LEU A 59 -10.35 -14.39 -1.02
C LEU A 59 -10.68 -13.65 0.29
N SER A 60 -10.19 -14.12 1.44
CA SER A 60 -10.37 -13.40 2.72
C SER A 60 -9.59 -12.09 2.77
N ALA A 61 -8.46 -11.98 2.06
CA ALA A 61 -7.67 -10.75 2.03
C ALA A 61 -8.30 -9.65 1.14
N VAL A 62 -9.17 -10.01 0.19
CA VAL A 62 -9.73 -9.05 -0.79
C VAL A 62 -10.43 -7.87 -0.13
N SER A 63 -11.27 -8.10 0.89
CA SER A 63 -11.95 -7.00 1.58
C SER A 63 -10.97 -6.11 2.34
N HIS A 64 -10.00 -6.71 3.02
CA HIS A 64 -8.98 -5.95 3.77
C HIS A 64 -8.07 -5.13 2.85
N LEU A 65 -7.72 -5.67 1.67
CA LEU A 65 -6.99 -4.94 0.63
C LEU A 65 -7.81 -3.76 0.10
N ALA A 66 -9.09 -3.97 -0.20
CA ALA A 66 -9.97 -2.92 -0.68
C ALA A 66 -10.18 -1.82 0.38
N GLU A 67 -10.45 -2.18 1.63
CA GLU A 67 -10.57 -1.26 2.76
C GLU A 67 -9.27 -0.46 2.96
N TRP A 68 -8.11 -1.13 2.88
CA TRP A 68 -6.83 -0.45 2.99
C TRP A 68 -6.60 0.53 1.83
N ALA A 69 -7.01 0.19 0.60
CA ALA A 69 -6.96 1.11 -0.52
C ALA A 69 -7.82 2.37 -0.29
N ASP A 70 -9.01 2.19 0.28
CA ASP A 70 -9.90 3.31 0.63
C ASP A 70 -9.29 4.19 1.75
N ASP A 71 -8.71 3.57 2.79
CA ASP A 71 -8.02 4.29 3.87
C ASP A 71 -6.83 5.11 3.36
N MET A 72 -6.04 4.53 2.43
CA MET A 72 -4.88 5.21 1.85
C MET A 72 -5.32 6.46 1.09
N GLU A 73 -6.31 6.35 0.20
CA GLU A 73 -6.84 7.47 -0.58
C GLU A 73 -7.41 8.56 0.35
N ALA A 74 -8.21 8.18 1.34
CA ALA A 74 -8.78 9.12 2.31
C ALA A 74 -7.71 9.84 3.15
N ALA A 75 -6.64 9.14 3.55
CA ALA A 75 -5.52 9.75 4.27
C ALA A 75 -4.73 10.72 3.39
N GLY A 76 -4.52 10.38 2.12
CA GLY A 76 -3.90 11.24 1.11
C GLY A 76 -4.63 12.57 0.97
N GLU A 77 -5.94 12.51 0.72
CA GLU A 77 -6.80 13.69 0.55
C GLU A 77 -6.81 14.59 1.80
N GLN A 78 -6.71 14.01 3.00
CA GLN A 78 -6.71 14.73 4.28
C GLN A 78 -5.32 15.23 4.71
N SER A 79 -4.25 14.84 4.01
CA SER A 79 -2.87 15.11 4.45
C SER A 79 -2.42 16.56 4.31
N ASN A 80 -3.12 17.37 3.49
CA ASN A 80 -2.66 18.69 3.02
C ASN A 80 -1.22 18.67 2.46
N ASN A 81 -0.78 17.52 1.94
CA ASN A 81 0.58 17.31 1.46
C ASN A 81 0.54 16.61 0.10
N PRO A 82 0.84 17.32 -1.01
CA PRO A 82 0.68 16.74 -2.35
C PRO A 82 1.58 15.53 -2.61
N VAL A 83 2.75 15.45 -1.97
CA VAL A 83 3.65 14.28 -2.13
C VAL A 83 3.13 13.07 -1.36
N PHE A 84 2.55 13.31 -0.18
CA PHE A 84 1.88 12.24 0.58
C PHE A 84 0.68 11.71 -0.20
N ASP A 85 -0.17 12.62 -0.69
CA ASP A 85 -1.37 12.31 -1.45
C ASP A 85 -1.05 11.49 -2.71
N ASP A 86 -0.06 11.93 -3.50
CA ASP A 86 0.37 11.20 -4.71
C ASP A 86 0.83 9.77 -4.40
N PHE A 87 1.64 9.58 -3.35
CA PHE A 87 2.09 8.24 -2.95
C PHE A 87 0.95 7.37 -2.44
N ALA A 88 0.02 7.94 -1.66
CA ALA A 88 -1.12 7.23 -1.11
C ALA A 88 -2.10 6.80 -2.22
N ALA A 89 -2.44 7.72 -3.13
CA ALA A 89 -3.29 7.46 -4.28
C ALA A 89 -2.69 6.40 -5.22
N LEU A 90 -1.37 6.48 -5.49
CA LEU A 90 -0.70 5.48 -6.32
C LEU A 90 -0.66 4.10 -5.64
N ALA A 91 -0.49 4.05 -4.32
CA ALA A 91 -0.55 2.80 -3.57
C ALA A 91 -1.95 2.19 -3.64
N ALA A 92 -2.99 2.99 -3.39
CA ALA A 92 -4.40 2.59 -3.51
C ALA A 92 -4.73 2.07 -4.91
N LEU A 93 -4.31 2.77 -5.96
CA LEU A 93 -4.53 2.36 -7.35
C LEU A 93 -3.96 0.97 -7.65
N ASN A 94 -2.74 0.68 -7.18
CA ASN A 94 -2.12 -0.63 -7.38
C ASN A 94 -2.90 -1.75 -6.67
N ILE A 95 -3.39 -1.51 -5.44
CA ILE A 95 -4.23 -2.48 -4.73
C ILE A 95 -5.57 -2.68 -5.44
N ARG A 96 -6.20 -1.60 -5.90
CA ARG A 96 -7.46 -1.66 -6.67
C ARG A 96 -7.29 -2.44 -7.98
N ALA A 97 -6.11 -2.40 -8.60
CA ALA A 97 -5.80 -3.22 -9.78
C ALA A 97 -5.59 -4.70 -9.43
N TYR A 98 -5.07 -5.00 -8.23
CA TYR A 98 -4.83 -6.37 -7.77
C TYR A 98 -6.11 -7.11 -7.34
N VAL A 99 -6.97 -6.44 -6.58
CA VAL A 99 -8.20 -7.00 -6.00
C VAL A 99 -9.07 -7.80 -6.98
N PRO A 100 -9.36 -7.35 -8.22
CA PRO A 100 -10.26 -8.05 -9.12
C PRO A 100 -9.65 -9.28 -9.82
N LEU A 101 -8.35 -9.58 -9.64
CA LEU A 101 -7.68 -10.66 -10.37
C LEU A 101 -8.25 -12.04 -10.03
N GLY A 102 -8.50 -12.30 -8.75
CA GLY A 102 -9.05 -13.58 -8.26
C GLY A 102 -8.30 -14.78 -8.85
N ASP A 103 -9.04 -15.75 -9.41
CA ASP A 103 -8.45 -16.96 -10.00
C ASP A 103 -7.62 -16.72 -11.28
N LYS A 104 -7.69 -15.51 -11.85
CA LYS A 104 -6.88 -15.11 -13.02
C LYS A 104 -5.49 -14.62 -12.63
N TYR A 105 -5.20 -14.54 -11.34
CA TYR A 105 -3.91 -14.14 -10.81
C TYR A 105 -2.77 -14.92 -11.47
N ILE A 106 -1.76 -14.19 -11.96
CA ILE A 106 -0.48 -14.72 -12.40
C ILE A 106 0.65 -14.16 -11.51
N ASP A 107 1.81 -14.80 -11.55
CA ASP A 107 2.97 -14.46 -10.72
C ASP A 107 3.41 -12.99 -10.86
N THR A 108 3.34 -12.41 -12.06
CA THR A 108 3.69 -11.00 -12.27
C THR A 108 2.72 -10.02 -11.59
N ASP A 109 1.50 -10.44 -11.26
CA ASP A 109 0.54 -9.57 -10.59
C ASP A 109 0.92 -9.26 -9.14
N ALA A 110 1.81 -10.06 -8.53
CA ALA A 110 2.39 -9.79 -7.21
C ALA A 110 3.06 -8.40 -7.15
N TRP A 111 3.56 -7.90 -8.27
CA TRP A 111 4.20 -6.59 -8.33
C TRP A 111 3.24 -5.43 -8.03
N LEU A 112 1.94 -5.60 -8.21
CA LEU A 112 0.94 -4.61 -7.83
C LEU A 112 0.93 -4.41 -6.31
N THR A 113 0.83 -5.50 -5.54
CA THR A 113 0.84 -5.41 -4.07
C THR A 113 2.20 -4.99 -3.54
N TYR A 114 3.30 -5.48 -4.12
CA TYR A 114 4.64 -5.04 -3.73
C TYR A 114 4.85 -3.54 -3.98
N THR A 115 4.40 -3.01 -5.11
CA THR A 115 4.50 -1.58 -5.41
C THR A 115 3.69 -0.76 -4.41
N ALA A 116 2.44 -1.14 -4.17
CA ALA A 116 1.60 -0.49 -3.17
C ALA A 116 2.24 -0.49 -1.78
N PHE A 117 2.76 -1.62 -1.32
CA PHE A 117 3.38 -1.73 0.00
C PHE A 117 4.69 -0.95 0.08
N ARG A 118 5.47 -0.85 -0.99
CA ARG A 118 6.67 0.01 -1.00
C ARG A 118 6.33 1.47 -0.87
N LEU A 119 5.31 1.94 -1.60
CA LEU A 119 4.81 3.31 -1.49
C LEU A 119 4.26 3.59 -0.08
N SER A 120 3.47 2.66 0.47
CA SER A 120 2.97 2.75 1.84
C SER A 120 4.09 2.86 2.87
N ASN A 121 5.11 2.01 2.75
CA ASN A 121 6.27 2.04 3.64
C ASN A 121 7.08 3.34 3.54
N VAL A 122 7.12 4.00 2.37
CA VAL A 122 7.76 5.33 2.24
C VAL A 122 7.03 6.35 3.10
N ILE A 123 5.69 6.35 3.07
CA ILE A 123 4.86 7.23 3.91
C ILE A 123 5.08 6.91 5.39
N SER A 124 4.95 5.65 5.79
CA SER A 124 5.13 5.23 7.18
C SER A 124 6.55 5.52 7.70
N GLY A 125 7.56 5.35 6.84
CA GLY A 125 8.94 5.71 7.15
C GLY A 125 9.11 7.22 7.37
N ALA A 126 8.52 8.05 6.52
CA ALA A 126 8.55 9.50 6.66
C ALA A 126 7.83 9.98 7.92
N CYS A 127 6.66 9.42 8.22
CA CYS A 127 5.91 9.71 9.44
C CYS A 127 6.73 9.39 10.71
N ARG A 128 7.34 8.21 10.79
CA ARG A 128 8.19 7.82 11.92
C ARG A 128 9.46 8.67 12.03
N ALA A 129 10.00 9.15 10.91
CA ALA A 129 11.19 10.00 10.90
C ALA A 129 10.89 11.43 11.38
N ALA A 130 9.66 11.91 11.20
CA ALA A 130 9.27 13.27 11.57
C ALA A 130 9.10 13.47 13.10
N GLY A 131 8.83 12.41 13.87
CA GLY A 131 8.71 12.48 15.33
C GLY A 131 7.72 11.48 15.90
#